data_AF-M4Z3C4-F1
#
_entry.id   AF-M4Z3C4-F1
#
_cell.length_a   1.000
_cell.length_b   1.000
_cell.length_c   1.000
_cell.angle_alpha   90.00
_cell.angle_beta   90.00
_cell.angle_gamma   90.00
#
_symmetry.space_group_name_H-M   'P 1'
#
loop_
_entity.id
_entity.type
_entity.pdbx_description
1 polymer ?
#
loop_
_entity_poly.entity_id
_entity_poly.type
_entity_poly.pdbx_seq_one_letter_code
_entity_poly.pdbx_strand_id
1 'polypeptide(L)'
;MAKPATKPHYIADIRHAAEQGTKEMTMDSTTRTELEAAAFRRLVEHLRTRTDVQNIDLMNLAGFCRNCLSNWLKDAAEAKGAPMTRDESREAVYGMPYEEWKTRYQREASAEQLETMKKVHPGH
;
A
#
# COMPACT_ATOMS: atom_id res chain seq x y z
N MET A 1 25.16 10.78 -18.00
CA MET A 1 24.79 11.63 -16.85
C MET A 1 23.48 11.09 -16.29
N ALA A 2 23.52 10.45 -15.12
CA ALA A 2 22.33 9.85 -14.50
C ALA A 2 21.46 10.95 -13.88
N LYS A 3 20.17 10.99 -14.24
CA LYS A 3 19.18 11.88 -13.61
C LYS A 3 18.94 11.40 -12.18
N PRO A 4 18.92 12.28 -11.16
CA PRO A 4 18.58 11.88 -9.81
C PRO A 4 17.09 11.51 -9.76
N ALA A 5 16.79 10.31 -9.23
CA ALA A 5 15.43 9.92 -8.92
C ALA A 5 14.90 10.80 -7.78
N THR A 6 14.06 11.78 -8.12
CA THR A 6 13.29 12.55 -7.14
C THR A 6 12.32 11.61 -6.43
N LYS A 7 12.55 11.36 -5.14
CA LYS A 7 11.60 10.67 -4.27
C LYS A 7 10.26 11.43 -4.30
N PRO A 8 9.10 10.75 -4.43
CA PRO A 8 7.81 11.42 -4.41
C PRO A 8 7.63 12.20 -3.10
N HIS A 9 7.25 13.47 -3.21
CA HIS A 9 7.02 14.43 -2.11
C HIS A 9 5.84 14.07 -1.17
N TYR A 10 5.24 12.90 -1.31
CA TYR A 10 3.96 12.54 -0.70
C TYR A 10 3.96 12.57 0.84
N ILE A 11 5.10 12.31 1.49
CA ILE A 11 5.21 12.28 2.95
C ILE A 11 5.23 13.70 3.56
N ALA A 12 5.71 14.70 2.82
CA ALA A 12 5.77 16.09 3.31
C ALA A 12 4.40 16.78 3.24
N ASP A 13 3.62 16.50 2.19
CA ASP A 13 2.32 17.15 1.96
C ASP A 13 1.24 16.69 2.95
N ILE A 14 1.34 15.46 3.47
CA ILE A 14 0.44 14.97 4.53
C ILE A 14 0.64 15.74 5.85
N ARG A 15 1.87 16.20 6.14
CA ARG A 15 2.16 16.95 7.38
C ARG A 15 1.51 18.34 7.35
N HIS A 16 1.49 18.98 6.18
CA HIS A 16 0.92 20.32 6.03
C HIS A 16 -0.62 20.31 6.04
N ALA A 17 -1.26 19.29 5.45
CA ALA A 17 -2.71 19.11 5.51
C ALA A 17 -3.23 18.83 6.92
N ALA A 18 -2.42 18.21 7.78
CA ALA A 18 -2.77 17.93 9.17
C ALA A 18 -2.77 19.17 10.08
N GLU A 19 -2.12 20.27 9.66
CA GLU A 19 -1.93 21.47 10.48
C GLU A 19 -2.98 22.57 10.20
N GLN A 20 -3.72 22.52 9.09
CA GLN A 20 -4.64 23.61 8.67
C GLN A 20 -6.08 23.17 8.32
N GLY A 21 -6.63 22.20 9.07
CA GLY A 21 -8.03 21.78 8.95
C GLY A 21 -8.94 22.41 10.00
N THR A 22 -10.01 23.06 9.55
CA THR A 22 -10.96 23.90 10.28
C THR A 22 -11.78 23.19 11.38
N LYS A 23 -12.22 24.02 12.34
CA LYS A 23 -12.96 23.75 13.58
C LYS A 23 -14.14 22.76 13.46
N GLU A 24 -14.24 21.85 14.45
CA GLU A 24 -15.45 21.13 14.94
C GLU A 24 -15.76 19.70 14.44
N MET A 25 -14.75 18.83 14.50
CA MET A 25 -14.75 17.65 15.38
C MET A 25 -13.30 17.49 15.82
N THR A 26 -12.94 18.06 16.97
CA THR A 26 -11.55 17.99 17.45
C THR A 26 -11.28 16.58 17.98
N MET A 27 -11.13 15.62 17.08
CA MET A 27 -10.46 14.36 17.37
C MET A 27 -9.03 14.72 17.75
N ASP A 28 -8.62 14.37 18.97
CA ASP A 28 -7.21 14.50 19.33
C ASP A 28 -6.36 13.60 18.42
N SER A 29 -5.06 13.88 18.36
CA SER A 29 -4.15 13.17 17.45
C SER A 29 -4.12 11.66 17.70
N THR A 30 -4.32 11.22 18.94
CA THR A 30 -4.36 9.79 19.30
C THR A 30 -5.59 9.14 18.69
N THR A 31 -6.77 9.72 18.94
CA THR A 31 -8.03 9.21 18.38
C THR A 31 -7.98 9.17 16.85
N ARG A 32 -7.41 10.20 16.20
CA ARG A 32 -7.20 10.18 14.75
C ARG A 32 -6.34 9.00 14.30
N THR A 33 -5.18 8.79 14.93
CA THR A 33 -4.28 7.67 14.60
C THR A 33 -4.94 6.31 14.82
N GLU A 34 -5.72 6.14 15.89
CA GLU A 34 -6.43 4.89 16.15
C GLU A 34 -7.47 4.57 15.08
N LEU A 35 -8.20 5.58 14.62
CA LEU A 35 -9.21 5.44 13.56
C LEU A 35 -8.59 5.18 12.19
N GLU A 36 -7.51 5.88 11.84
CA GLU A 36 -6.74 5.62 10.61
C GLU A 36 -6.20 4.19 10.60
N ALA A 37 -5.63 3.74 11.72
CA ALA A 37 -5.13 2.38 11.86
C ALA A 37 -6.27 1.34 11.79
N ALA A 38 -7.44 1.64 12.37
CA ALA A 38 -8.62 0.77 12.28
C ALA A 38 -9.15 0.65 10.85
N ALA A 39 -9.22 1.76 10.12
CA ALA A 39 -9.61 1.79 8.71
C ALA A 39 -8.62 1.01 7.84
N PHE A 40 -7.31 1.18 8.05
CA PHE A 40 -6.28 0.43 7.33
C PHE A 40 -6.38 -1.08 7.61
N ARG A 41 -6.53 -1.49 8.87
CA ARG A 41 -6.74 -2.90 9.23
C ARG A 41 -7.99 -3.48 8.54
N ARG A 42 -9.08 -2.71 8.46
CA ARG A 42 -10.31 -3.11 7.76
C ARG A 42 -10.08 -3.27 6.25
N LEU A 43 -9.34 -2.37 5.62
CA LEU A 43 -8.97 -2.48 4.20
C LEU A 43 -8.15 -3.74 3.94
N VAL A 44 -7.12 -3.98 4.75
CA VAL A 44 -6.26 -5.16 4.66
C VAL A 44 -7.10 -6.42 4.79
N GLU A 45 -7.98 -6.49 5.79
CA GLU A 45 -8.86 -7.64 5.98
C GLU A 45 -9.82 -7.83 4.78
N HIS A 46 -10.43 -6.75 4.29
CA HIS A 46 -11.28 -6.82 3.10
C HIS A 46 -10.52 -7.40 1.89
N LEU A 47 -9.28 -6.95 1.65
CA LEU A 47 -8.45 -7.44 0.55
C LEU A 47 -8.00 -8.90 0.73
N ARG A 48 -7.92 -9.41 1.96
CA ARG A 48 -7.67 -10.83 2.24
C ARG A 48 -8.88 -11.70 1.91
N THR A 49 -10.09 -11.21 2.19
CA THR A 49 -11.33 -11.93 1.81
C THR A 49 -11.58 -11.90 0.30
N ARG A 50 -11.11 -10.87 -0.39
CA ARG A 50 -11.26 -10.69 -1.85
C ARG A 50 -10.08 -11.27 -2.62
N THR A 51 -9.84 -12.58 -2.47
CA THR A 51 -8.77 -13.31 -3.18
C THR A 51 -8.99 -13.34 -4.70
N ASP A 52 -10.22 -13.13 -5.15
CA ASP A 52 -10.59 -12.97 -6.55
C ASP A 52 -9.93 -11.74 -7.19
N VAL A 53 -9.75 -10.66 -6.43
CA VAL A 53 -9.16 -9.40 -6.89
C VAL A 53 -7.64 -9.54 -6.98
N GLN A 54 -7.09 -9.65 -8.20
CA GLN A 54 -5.66 -9.80 -8.40
C GLN A 54 -4.92 -8.47 -8.27
N ASN A 55 -3.65 -8.53 -7.87
CA ASN A 55 -2.84 -7.32 -7.75
C ASN A 55 -2.68 -6.58 -9.08
N ILE A 56 -2.63 -7.29 -10.21
CA ILE A 56 -2.51 -6.65 -11.52
C ILE A 56 -3.77 -5.84 -11.87
N ASP A 57 -4.96 -6.29 -11.47
CA ASP A 57 -6.20 -5.54 -11.69
C ASP A 57 -6.20 -4.25 -10.86
N LEU A 58 -5.77 -4.34 -9.60
CA LEU A 58 -5.63 -3.17 -8.72
C LEU A 58 -4.59 -2.18 -9.27
N MET A 59 -3.45 -2.68 -9.78
CA MET A 59 -2.45 -1.82 -10.41
C MET A 59 -3.02 -1.14 -11.66
N ASN A 60 -3.65 -1.88 -12.56
CA ASN A 60 -4.21 -1.35 -13.80
C ASN A 60 -5.31 -0.30 -13.55
N LEU A 61 -6.14 -0.50 -12.52
CA LEU A 61 -7.25 0.40 -12.22
C LEU A 61 -6.85 1.59 -11.33
N ALA A 62 -6.11 1.33 -10.26
CA ALA A 62 -5.94 2.28 -9.15
C ALA A 62 -4.48 2.68 -8.90
N GLY A 63 -3.52 2.08 -9.60
CA GLY A 63 -2.10 2.39 -9.45
C GLY A 63 -1.47 1.95 -8.12
N PHE A 64 -2.15 1.11 -7.35
CA PHE A 64 -1.58 0.44 -6.18
C PHE A 64 -2.16 -0.96 -6.04
N CYS A 65 -1.47 -1.83 -5.29
CA CYS A 65 -1.97 -3.16 -4.93
C CYS A 65 -1.50 -3.55 -3.52
N ARG A 66 -1.75 -4.80 -3.12
CA ARG A 66 -1.31 -5.32 -1.80
C ARG A 66 0.20 -5.17 -1.58
N ASN A 67 1.01 -5.38 -2.62
CA ASN A 67 2.46 -5.19 -2.53
C ASN A 67 2.86 -3.73 -2.26
N CYS A 68 2.10 -2.75 -2.78
CA CYS A 68 2.32 -1.34 -2.48
C CYS A 68 2.02 -1.06 -1.00
N LEU A 69 0.92 -1.61 -0.46
CA LEU A 69 0.60 -1.50 0.96
C LEU A 69 1.72 -2.09 1.85
N SER A 70 2.28 -3.23 1.46
CA SER A 70 3.41 -3.85 2.17
C SER A 70 4.68 -3.00 2.14
N ASN A 71 4.96 -2.34 1.01
CA ASN A 71 6.09 -1.43 0.90
C ASN A 71 5.87 -0.18 1.76
N TRP A 72 4.68 0.42 1.72
CA TRP A 72 4.36 1.59 2.55
C TRP A 72 4.45 1.30 4.04
N LEU A 73 4.00 0.11 4.48
CA LEU A 73 4.14 -0.33 5.86
C LEU A 73 5.63 -0.46 6.26
N LYS A 74 6.44 -1.08 5.41
CA LYS A 74 7.88 -1.20 5.63
C LYS A 74 8.57 0.16 5.70
N ASP A 75 8.29 1.06 4.76
CA ASP A 75 8.85 2.41 4.72
C ASP A 75 8.46 3.22 5.97
N ALA A 76 7.21 3.09 6.43
CA ALA A 76 6.75 3.72 7.67
C ALA A 76 7.47 3.16 8.91
N ALA A 77 7.73 1.86 8.94
CA ALA A 77 8.44 1.20 10.03
C ALA A 77 9.93 1.63 10.08
N GLU A 78 10.59 1.69 8.92
CA GLU A 78 11.94 2.25 8.78
C GLU A 78 12.03 3.70 9.26
N ALA A 79 11.08 4.55 8.87
CA ALA A 79 11.01 5.94 9.31
C ALA A 79 10.82 6.10 10.83
N LYS A 80 10.34 5.06 11.51
CA LYS A 80 10.15 5.02 12.97
C LYS A 80 11.29 4.32 13.71
N GLY A 81 12.34 3.88 13.02
CA GLY A 81 13.46 3.14 13.62
C GLY A 81 13.09 1.71 14.03
N ALA A 82 12.01 1.16 13.47
CA ALA A 82 11.56 -0.22 13.67
C ALA A 82 11.64 -0.97 12.34
N PRO A 83 12.85 -1.25 11.81
CA PRO A 83 13.01 -1.82 10.48
C PRO A 83 12.27 -3.15 10.34
N MET A 84 11.61 -3.33 9.20
CA MET A 84 10.93 -4.56 8.81
C MET A 84 11.53 -5.12 7.54
N THR A 85 11.65 -6.43 7.46
CA THR A 85 11.96 -7.12 6.20
C THR A 85 10.78 -7.03 5.24
N ARG A 86 11.06 -7.24 3.95
CA ARG A 86 10.03 -7.29 2.91
C ARG A 86 9.03 -8.43 3.14
N ASP A 87 9.49 -9.54 3.69
CA ASP A 87 8.64 -10.72 3.88
C ASP A 87 7.72 -10.52 5.09
N GLU A 88 8.22 -9.91 6.19
CA GLU A 88 7.38 -9.49 7.33
C GLU A 88 6.30 -8.48 6.93
N SER A 89 6.64 -7.47 6.12
CA SER A 89 5.66 -6.46 5.70
C SER A 89 4.62 -7.02 4.72
N ARG A 90 5.00 -8.03 3.93
CA ARG A 90 4.05 -8.80 3.12
C ARG A 90 3.16 -9.66 3.99
N GLU A 91 3.71 -10.44 4.91
CA GLU A 91 2.91 -11.27 5.81
C GLU A 91 1.90 -10.43 6.61
N ALA A 92 2.29 -9.25 7.08
CA ALA A 92 1.37 -8.31 7.73
C ALA A 92 0.19 -7.89 6.85
N VAL A 93 0.36 -7.75 5.53
CA VAL A 93 -0.73 -7.39 4.60
C VAL A 93 -1.51 -8.62 4.11
N TYR A 94 -0.82 -9.70 3.75
CA TYR A 94 -1.44 -10.90 3.19
C TYR A 94 -2.07 -11.82 4.26
N GLY A 95 -1.67 -11.70 5.52
CA GLY A 95 -2.15 -12.54 6.63
C GLY A 95 -1.55 -13.95 6.67
N MET A 96 -0.57 -14.22 5.80
CA MET A 96 0.18 -15.47 5.69
C MET A 96 1.48 -15.20 4.91
N PRO A 97 2.46 -16.12 4.91
CA PRO A 97 3.65 -15.99 4.07
C PRO A 97 3.27 -15.76 2.61
N TYR A 98 3.93 -14.80 1.95
CA TYR A 98 3.57 -14.39 0.58
C TYR A 98 3.60 -15.55 -0.41
N GLU A 99 4.58 -16.44 -0.31
CA GLU A 99 4.68 -17.61 -1.20
C GLU A 99 3.52 -18.60 -1.00
N GLU A 100 2.97 -18.72 0.21
CA GLU A 100 1.75 -19.49 0.46
C GLU A 100 0.55 -18.82 -0.22
N TRP A 101 0.40 -17.50 -0.07
CA TRP A 101 -0.68 -16.75 -0.71
C TRP A 101 -0.61 -16.87 -2.24
N LYS A 102 0.58 -16.76 -2.83
CA LYS A 102 0.79 -16.93 -4.27
C LYS A 102 0.33 -18.29 -4.75
N THR A 103 0.73 -19.34 -4.04
CA THR A 103 0.38 -20.72 -4.37
C THR A 103 -1.13 -20.97 -4.29
N ARG A 104 -1.80 -20.36 -3.31
CA ARG A 104 -3.23 -20.58 -3.06
C ARG A 104 -4.16 -19.73 -3.94
N TYR A 105 -3.76 -18.49 -4.27
CA TYR A 105 -4.70 -17.48 -4.78
C TYR A 105 -4.19 -16.66 -5.96
N GLN A 106 -2.89 -16.61 -6.22
CA GLN A 106 -2.38 -15.83 -7.36
C GLN A 106 -2.59 -16.60 -8.65
N ARG A 107 -3.14 -15.91 -9.65
CA ARG A 107 -3.31 -16.43 -11.00
C ARG A 107 -2.31 -15.78 -11.95
N GLU A 108 -1.99 -16.49 -13.02
CA GLU A 108 -1.21 -15.91 -14.11
C GLU A 108 -1.99 -14.75 -14.75
N ALA A 109 -1.29 -13.66 -15.03
CA ALA A 109 -1.87 -12.51 -15.69
C ALA A 109 -2.15 -12.81 -17.17
N SER A 110 -3.33 -12.44 -17.65
CA SER A 110 -3.65 -12.49 -19.07
C SER A 110 -2.80 -11.50 -19.88
N ALA A 111 -2.68 -11.75 -21.18
CA ALA A 111 -1.98 -10.86 -22.10
C ALA A 111 -2.54 -9.42 -22.08
N GLU A 112 -3.87 -9.29 -21.95
CA GLU A 112 -4.54 -7.99 -21.87
C GLU A 112 -4.20 -7.22 -20.59
N GLN A 113 -4.18 -7.92 -19.45
CA GLN A 113 -3.79 -7.31 -18.18
C GLN A 113 -2.32 -6.85 -18.20
N LEU A 114 -1.43 -7.65 -18.79
CA LEU A 114 -0.01 -7.31 -18.96
C LEU A 114 0.18 -6.12 -19.89
N GLU A 115 -0.57 -6.06 -20.99
CA GLU A 115 -0.50 -4.94 -21.93
C GLU A 115 -1.01 -3.64 -21.31
N THR A 116 -2.10 -3.72 -20.55
CA THR A 116 -2.63 -2.57 -19.80
C THR A 116 -1.60 -2.08 -18.77
N MET A 117 -0.96 -2.99 -18.04
CA MET A 117 0.08 -2.65 -17.07
C MET A 117 1.23 -1.87 -17.73
N LYS A 118 1.71 -2.31 -18.90
CA LYS A 118 2.77 -1.62 -19.65
C LYS A 118 2.35 -0.21 -20.09
N LYS A 119 1.08 -0.02 -20.46
CA LYS A 119 0.56 1.29 -20.91
C LYS A 119 0.37 2.26 -19.76
N VAL A 120 -0.24 1.81 -18.66
CA VAL A 120 -0.60 2.67 -17.52
C VAL A 120 0.61 2.92 -16.62
N HIS A 121 1.52 1.96 -16.53
CA HIS A 121 2.69 2.00 -15.65
C HIS A 121 3.99 1.72 -16.43
N PRO A 122 4.40 2.56 -17.40
CA PRO A 122 5.57 2.30 -18.26
C PRO A 122 6.93 2.31 -17.54
N GLY A 123 6.96 2.56 -16.22
CA GLY A 123 8.16 2.61 -15.39
C GLY A 123 8.15 1.66 -14.18
N HIS A 124 7.19 0.74 -14.11
CA HIS A 124 7.13 -0.32 -13.09
C HIS A 124 7.53 -1.68 -13.65
#